data_AF-A0A1H9DP05-F1
#
_entry.id   AF-A0A1H9DP05-F1
#
_cell.length_a   1.000
_cell.length_b   1.000
_cell.length_c   1.000
_cell.angle_alpha   90.00
_cell.angle_beta   90.00
_cell.angle_gamma   90.00
#
_symmetry.space_group_name_H-M   'P 1'
#
loop_
_entity.id
_entity.type
_entity.pdbx_description
1 polymer ?
#
loop_
_entity_poly.entity_id
_entity_poly.type
_entity_poly.pdbx_seq_one_letter_code
_entity_poly.pdbx_strand_id
1 'polypeptide(L)'
;MKNSLISEYDDEIVVIKEKYALNFEDTELYNYVQREAIVKKAIQNIYNKFLAGKKILFRGAGCGTDKIIDILGDSLGIIVGVVDIDNCKRCKNGIKTYSIEEIRNVDFDYIVIASFKYRKEMTEELISLGYRNKIFDIYDYLAEEEIYCDAGFWEKADPRLFYLKITKILNGYNIESDDKKRELCLRRLISCYLSIRDFSYAIEFLKKYEMEFGDKLNGCLAQIEDLLSRIKLELSKKTQNHIIMLWLDQLRYCDMDRMPYLKKFADDNVCFEKCYTQNLQTSTTFKMMFAGQDVLDDKAYLIDVITRDNSVVYKELVKNQYDFKYIGWGKNNVYFDGISSYSLEKDNCILPLNIWKVIIDILQNNKNTFYLSHSFEAHEHHWCGYMTRDLYNIWEASFDEFETRYYECIDYINRQLDFYVDWFNDNNTLIIMSDHGQELENVFLFDEDCNKEHKKFVYGRWSENSLHTVMCIKNRDFGKRRVGGLFSLVQFIEIVTSIIEKKWLVSEKTYVKIQSMPFYSKEGLRKIKEADDFKFAMLAKGIITGHFKYLRYADGLEELYVDGNEKNNRIADNEYADYLKKFKELVGPIDYSIFTAPKYKEAKDYLEKIYSIPSNKIDDKEA
;
A
#
# COMPACT_ATOMS: atom_id res chain seq x y z
N MET A 1 26.27 4.39 25.82
CA MET A 1 27.07 4.73 24.63
C MET A 1 27.00 3.61 23.61
N LYS A 2 26.09 3.75 22.65
CA LYS A 2 26.11 3.16 21.31
C LYS A 2 25.10 4.00 20.51
N ASN A 3 25.48 5.24 20.20
CA ASN A 3 24.86 5.94 19.08
C ASN A 3 25.24 5.13 17.85
N SER A 4 24.26 4.45 17.27
CA SER A 4 24.46 3.65 16.07
C SER A 4 24.78 4.58 14.90
N LEU A 5 25.80 4.22 14.12
CA LEU A 5 26.27 4.87 12.89
C LEU A 5 25.21 5.03 11.78
N ILE A 6 23.93 4.71 12.03
CA ILE A 6 22.80 5.18 11.20
C ILE A 6 22.79 6.72 11.18
N SER A 7 23.33 7.34 12.23
CA SER A 7 23.39 8.78 12.33
C SER A 7 24.31 9.44 11.31
N GLU A 8 25.49 8.91 10.93
CA GLU A 8 26.48 9.76 10.23
C GLU A 8 26.02 10.31 8.86
N TYR A 9 25.50 9.48 7.95
CA TYR A 9 25.04 9.96 6.63
C TYR A 9 23.69 10.67 6.70
N ASP A 10 22.79 10.25 7.58
CA ASP A 10 21.52 10.93 7.78
C ASP A 10 21.74 12.31 8.45
N ASP A 11 22.67 12.41 9.39
CA ASP A 11 23.15 13.64 10.02
C ASP A 11 23.82 14.54 8.98
N GLU A 12 24.61 13.98 8.06
CA GLU A 12 25.22 14.76 6.98
C GLU A 12 24.15 15.39 6.06
N ILE A 13 23.08 14.67 5.75
CA ILE A 13 21.95 15.23 4.99
C ILE A 13 21.26 16.35 5.77
N VAL A 14 21.10 16.21 7.09
CA VAL A 14 20.59 17.27 7.96
C VAL A 14 21.51 18.49 7.94
N VAL A 15 22.83 18.30 8.04
CA VAL A 15 23.83 19.37 7.97
C VAL A 15 23.81 20.07 6.61
N ILE A 16 23.66 19.32 5.51
CA ILE A 16 23.50 19.90 4.17
C ILE A 16 22.22 20.73 4.12
N LYS A 17 21.08 20.20 4.61
CA LYS A 17 19.83 20.96 4.65
C LYS A 17 19.96 22.23 5.49
N GLU A 18 20.64 22.18 6.64
CA GLU A 18 20.94 23.33 7.50
C GLU A 18 21.74 24.41 6.79
N LYS A 19 22.88 24.01 6.21
CA LYS A 19 23.81 24.91 5.51
C LYS A 19 23.15 25.69 4.38
N TYR A 20 22.20 25.07 3.68
CA TYR A 20 21.51 25.65 2.53
C TYR A 20 20.09 26.16 2.86
N ALA A 21 19.74 26.23 4.15
CA ALA A 21 18.45 26.65 4.65
C ALA A 21 17.27 25.90 4.00
N LEU A 22 17.45 24.59 3.80
CA LEU A 22 16.45 23.63 3.33
C LEU A 22 15.80 22.88 4.50
N ASN A 23 15.88 23.40 5.73
CA ASN A 23 15.22 22.79 6.88
C ASN A 23 13.77 23.24 6.98
N PHE A 24 12.89 22.49 6.34
CA PHE A 24 11.46 22.61 6.55
C PHE A 24 10.99 21.45 7.45
N GLU A 25 9.99 21.71 8.27
CA GLU A 25 9.40 20.66 9.12
C GLU A 25 8.65 19.64 8.24
N ASP A 26 8.97 18.36 8.43
CA ASP A 26 8.41 17.23 7.70
C ASP A 26 7.57 16.36 8.64
N THR A 27 6.48 16.96 9.13
CA THR A 27 5.67 16.41 10.22
C THR A 27 5.04 15.05 9.91
N GLU A 28 4.85 14.73 8.62
CA GLU A 28 4.28 13.46 8.16
C GLU A 28 5.28 12.30 8.20
N LEU A 29 6.59 12.58 8.27
CA LEU A 29 7.63 11.57 8.48
C LEU A 29 7.90 11.30 9.95
N TYR A 30 7.29 12.08 10.86
CA TYR A 30 7.45 11.87 12.28
C TYR A 30 6.69 10.63 12.75
N ASN A 31 7.20 10.01 13.81
CA ASN A 31 6.49 8.89 14.42
C ASN A 31 5.13 9.35 14.97
N TYR A 32 4.24 8.39 15.18
CA TYR A 32 2.86 8.66 15.61
C TYR A 32 2.76 9.60 16.82
N VAL A 33 3.62 9.43 17.83
CA VAL A 33 3.59 10.23 19.07
C VAL A 33 3.94 11.70 18.78
N GLN A 34 4.97 11.93 17.98
CA GLN A 34 5.38 13.27 17.57
C GLN A 34 4.30 13.94 16.71
N ARG A 35 3.75 13.23 15.71
CA ARG A 35 2.68 13.76 14.85
C ARG A 35 1.43 14.10 15.66
N GLU A 36 1.04 13.24 16.61
CA GLU A 36 -0.13 13.48 17.47
C GLU A 36 0.02 14.79 18.26
N ALA A 37 1.21 15.06 18.81
CA ALA A 37 1.48 16.29 19.55
C ALA A 37 1.35 17.55 18.66
N ILE A 38 1.82 17.49 17.42
CA ILE A 38 1.74 18.59 16.45
C ILE A 38 0.28 18.84 16.06
N VAL A 39 -0.45 17.80 15.69
CA VAL A 39 -1.87 17.89 15.32
C VAL A 39 -2.69 18.48 16.47
N LYS A 40 -2.44 18.04 17.71
CA LYS A 40 -3.10 18.60 18.90
C LYS A 40 -2.87 20.10 19.04
N LYS A 41 -1.61 20.54 18.89
CA LYS A 41 -1.24 21.96 18.96
C LYS A 41 -1.87 22.76 17.82
N ALA A 42 -1.89 22.21 16.60
CA ALA A 42 -2.52 22.85 15.46
C ALA A 42 -4.03 23.03 15.66
N ILE A 43 -4.74 21.99 16.13
CA ILE A 43 -6.17 22.08 16.47
C ILE A 43 -6.42 23.14 17.54
N GLN A 44 -5.58 23.22 18.57
CA GLN A 44 -5.67 24.27 19.60
C GLN A 44 -5.48 25.68 19.01
N ASN A 45 -4.50 25.86 18.13
CA ASN A 45 -4.27 27.14 17.46
C ASN A 45 -5.42 27.55 16.54
N ILE A 46 -5.88 26.62 15.70
CA ILE A 46 -7.03 26.80 14.81
C ILE A 46 -8.26 27.18 15.63
N TYR A 47 -8.53 26.46 16.72
CA TYR A 47 -9.62 26.76 17.62
C TYR A 47 -9.52 28.16 18.21
N ASN A 48 -8.37 28.51 18.79
CA ASN A 48 -8.15 29.82 19.42
C ASN A 48 -8.29 30.98 18.42
N LYS A 49 -7.87 30.76 17.18
CA LYS A 49 -7.89 31.78 16.11
C LYS A 49 -9.30 32.01 15.56
N PHE A 50 -10.09 30.95 15.39
CA PHE A 50 -11.35 31.04 14.63
C PHE A 50 -12.62 30.77 15.44
N LEU A 51 -12.55 29.93 16.48
CA LEU A 51 -13.72 29.40 17.18
C LEU A 51 -13.83 29.84 18.65
N ALA A 52 -12.76 30.40 19.23
CA ALA A 52 -12.78 30.87 20.61
C ALA A 52 -13.91 31.89 20.85
N GLY A 53 -14.70 31.63 21.91
CA GLY A 53 -15.84 32.46 22.29
C GLY A 53 -17.07 32.34 21.38
N LYS A 54 -17.05 31.45 20.38
CA LYS A 54 -18.18 31.19 19.48
C LYS A 54 -19.09 30.09 20.00
N LYS A 55 -20.36 30.16 19.62
CA LYS A 55 -21.36 29.10 19.81
C LYS A 55 -21.20 28.05 18.72
N ILE A 56 -20.76 26.86 19.09
CA ILE A 56 -20.42 25.80 18.13
C ILE A 56 -21.40 24.63 18.20
N LEU A 57 -21.78 24.12 17.03
CA LEU A 57 -22.37 22.80 16.87
C LEU A 57 -21.34 21.85 16.26
N PHE A 58 -21.36 20.57 16.63
CA PHE A 58 -20.60 19.54 15.91
C PHE A 58 -21.50 18.74 14.98
N ARG A 59 -21.09 18.50 13.74
CA ARG A 59 -21.78 17.55 12.84
C ARG A 59 -21.11 16.18 12.91
N GLY A 60 -21.91 15.17 13.26
CA GLY A 60 -21.51 13.78 13.45
C GLY A 60 -21.14 13.46 14.91
N ALA A 61 -21.73 12.42 15.48
CA ALA A 61 -21.50 11.99 16.86
C ALA A 61 -20.47 10.85 16.95
N GLY A 62 -19.55 10.76 15.98
CA GLY A 62 -18.48 9.76 15.92
C GLY A 62 -17.24 10.12 16.76
N CYS A 63 -16.20 9.28 16.64
CA CYS A 63 -14.94 9.42 17.40
C CYS A 63 -14.23 10.76 17.17
N GLY A 64 -14.37 11.38 15.99
CA GLY A 64 -13.68 12.64 15.73
C GLY A 64 -14.15 13.79 16.59
N THR A 65 -15.45 13.86 16.84
CA THR A 65 -16.04 14.84 17.75
C THR A 65 -15.53 14.62 19.18
N ASP A 66 -15.47 13.37 19.63
CA ASP A 66 -14.90 13.04 20.96
C ASP A 66 -13.45 13.49 21.06
N LYS A 67 -12.65 13.28 20.01
CA LYS A 67 -11.24 13.67 20.01
C LYS A 67 -11.02 15.18 20.00
N ILE A 68 -11.83 15.96 19.29
CA ILE A 68 -11.74 17.42 19.38
C ILE A 68 -12.08 17.90 20.79
N ILE A 69 -13.13 17.35 21.39
CA ILE A 69 -13.54 17.66 22.77
C ILE A 69 -12.38 17.33 23.74
N ASP A 70 -11.77 16.14 23.61
CA ASP A 70 -10.64 15.72 24.45
C ASP A 70 -9.42 16.66 24.33
N ILE A 71 -9.08 17.09 23.11
CA ILE A 71 -7.88 17.89 22.82
C ILE A 71 -7.98 19.30 23.40
N LEU A 72 -9.16 19.88 23.32
CA LEU A 72 -9.40 21.25 23.70
C LEU A 72 -9.87 21.36 25.16
N GLY A 73 -10.47 20.30 25.73
CA GLY A 73 -10.83 20.22 27.15
C GLY A 73 -11.64 21.43 27.61
N ASP A 74 -11.19 22.07 28.69
CA ASP A 74 -11.84 23.27 29.25
C ASP A 74 -11.76 24.51 28.33
N SER A 75 -10.95 24.44 27.27
CA SER A 75 -10.83 25.50 26.27
C SER A 75 -11.93 25.41 25.20
N LEU A 76 -12.71 24.32 25.16
CA LEU A 76 -13.92 24.26 24.33
C LEU A 76 -14.88 25.34 24.84
N GLY A 77 -15.14 26.34 24.00
CA GLY A 77 -16.11 27.40 24.24
C GLY A 77 -17.54 26.87 24.36
N ILE A 78 -18.53 27.65 23.90
CA ILE A 78 -19.93 27.30 24.14
C ILE A 78 -20.37 26.23 23.13
N ILE A 79 -20.25 24.96 23.51
CA ILE A 79 -20.82 23.84 22.74
C ILE A 79 -22.33 23.89 22.90
N VAL A 80 -23.02 24.22 21.81
CA VAL A 80 -24.47 24.27 21.80
C VAL A 80 -25.07 22.86 21.65
N GLY A 81 -24.37 21.96 20.95
CA GLY A 81 -24.85 20.61 20.70
C GLY A 81 -24.07 19.81 19.67
N VAL A 82 -24.49 18.56 19.48
CA VAL A 82 -24.04 17.66 18.41
C VAL A 82 -25.20 17.36 17.48
N VAL A 83 -24.98 17.35 16.18
CA VAL A 83 -25.96 17.12 15.13
C VAL A 83 -25.71 15.75 14.51
N ASP A 84 -26.66 14.83 14.64
CA ASP A 84 -26.54 13.49 14.07
C ASP A 84 -27.85 12.98 13.44
N ILE A 85 -27.73 12.02 12.52
CA ILE A 85 -28.83 11.34 11.84
C ILE A 85 -29.50 10.33 12.79
N ASP A 86 -28.73 9.82 13.75
CA ASP A 86 -29.18 8.76 14.66
C ASP A 86 -30.00 9.34 15.82
N ASN A 87 -31.32 9.46 15.62
CA ASN A 87 -32.32 9.99 16.58
C ASN A 87 -32.38 9.23 17.93
N CYS A 88 -31.61 8.15 18.08
CA CYS A 88 -31.66 7.27 19.25
C CYS A 88 -30.95 7.85 20.49
N LYS A 89 -30.04 8.82 20.34
CA LYS A 89 -29.29 9.43 21.46
C LYS A 89 -29.65 10.90 21.62
N ARG A 90 -30.39 11.25 22.67
CA ARG A 90 -30.72 12.65 23.01
C ARG A 90 -29.55 13.44 23.63
N CYS A 91 -28.49 12.76 24.04
CA CYS A 91 -27.25 13.40 24.49
C CYS A 91 -26.02 12.53 24.18
N LYS A 92 -24.87 13.18 23.97
CA LYS A 92 -23.54 12.58 23.83
C LYS A 92 -22.58 13.25 24.81
N ASN A 93 -21.97 12.50 25.71
CA ASN A 93 -21.06 13.01 26.76
C ASN A 93 -21.65 14.21 27.55
N GLY A 94 -22.96 14.20 27.81
CA GLY A 94 -23.66 15.29 28.48
C GLY A 94 -24.02 16.49 27.57
N ILE A 95 -23.58 16.50 26.32
CA ILE A 95 -23.91 17.52 25.31
C ILE A 95 -25.22 17.13 24.62
N LYS A 96 -26.12 18.10 24.43
CA LYS A 96 -27.41 17.87 23.76
C LYS A 96 -27.21 17.48 22.30
N THR A 97 -27.97 16.47 21.85
CA THR A 97 -27.97 16.04 20.45
C THR A 97 -29.22 16.58 19.74
N TYR A 98 -29.04 17.01 18.51
CA TYR A 98 -30.07 17.55 17.63
C TYR A 98 -30.15 16.73 16.34
N SER A 99 -31.35 16.56 15.79
CA SER A 99 -31.50 16.13 14.40
C SER A 99 -31.09 17.27 13.45
N ILE A 100 -30.86 16.94 12.18
CA ILE A 100 -30.49 17.92 11.16
C ILE A 100 -31.59 18.97 10.95
N GLU A 101 -32.86 18.62 11.16
CA GLU A 101 -34.00 19.54 11.05
C GLU A 101 -34.09 20.48 12.26
N GLU A 102 -33.75 19.99 13.46
CA GLU A 102 -33.88 20.74 14.71
C GLU A 102 -32.90 21.92 14.78
N ILE A 103 -31.77 21.86 14.07
CA ILE A 103 -30.75 22.93 14.10
C ILE A 103 -31.27 24.27 13.58
N ARG A 104 -32.36 24.28 12.81
CA ARG A 104 -33.00 25.51 12.31
C ARG A 104 -33.43 26.45 13.44
N ASN A 105 -33.72 25.89 14.61
CA ASN A 105 -34.18 26.62 15.78
C ASN A 105 -33.09 26.78 16.85
N VAL A 106 -31.83 26.50 16.49
CA VAL A 106 -30.68 26.57 17.39
C VAL A 106 -29.84 27.78 17.04
N ASP A 107 -29.48 28.57 18.04
CA ASP A 107 -28.60 29.73 17.87
C ASP A 107 -27.14 29.29 17.95
N PHE A 108 -26.42 29.35 16.83
CA PHE A 108 -25.02 28.98 16.71
C PHE A 108 -24.29 29.85 15.66
N ASP A 109 -23.00 30.02 15.87
CA ASP A 109 -22.09 30.73 14.95
C ASP A 109 -21.55 29.78 13.88
N TYR A 110 -21.06 28.60 14.29
CA TYR A 110 -20.40 27.63 13.39
C TYR A 110 -20.90 26.20 13.61
N ILE A 111 -20.85 25.40 12.54
CA ILE A 111 -21.01 23.95 12.55
C ILE A 111 -19.67 23.33 12.21
N VAL A 112 -19.05 22.67 13.18
CA VAL A 112 -17.75 22.01 13.06
C VAL A 112 -17.94 20.60 12.54
N ILE A 113 -17.31 20.28 11.41
CA ILE A 113 -17.22 18.91 10.88
C ILE A 113 -15.90 18.31 11.38
N ALA A 114 -16.00 17.26 12.20
CA ALA A 114 -14.86 16.55 12.77
C ALA A 114 -14.67 15.14 12.19
N SER A 115 -15.66 14.65 11.45
CA SER A 115 -15.67 13.32 10.84
C SER A 115 -14.91 13.35 9.52
N PHE A 116 -13.81 12.60 9.40
CA PHE A 116 -13.09 12.50 8.13
C PHE A 116 -13.90 11.75 7.06
N LYS A 117 -14.45 10.59 7.43
CA LYS A 117 -15.10 9.64 6.49
C LYS A 117 -16.31 10.24 5.75
N TYR A 118 -17.07 11.10 6.41
CA TYR A 118 -18.35 11.62 5.91
C TYR A 118 -18.34 13.15 5.69
N ARG A 119 -17.16 13.77 5.67
CA ARG A 119 -17.04 15.23 5.67
C ARG A 119 -17.71 15.89 4.47
N LYS A 120 -17.62 15.29 3.29
CA LYS A 120 -18.17 15.87 2.05
C LYS A 120 -19.68 15.76 2.01
N GLU A 121 -20.24 14.59 2.32
CA GLU A 121 -21.68 14.40 2.40
C GLU A 121 -22.29 15.33 3.45
N MET A 122 -21.64 15.47 4.61
CA MET A 122 -22.05 16.42 5.65
C MET A 122 -21.95 17.87 5.17
N THR A 123 -20.90 18.23 4.43
CA THR A 123 -20.72 19.57 3.88
C THR A 123 -21.81 19.90 2.86
N GLU A 124 -22.08 18.99 1.93
CA GLU A 124 -23.12 19.15 0.91
C GLU A 124 -24.52 19.23 1.51
N GLU A 125 -24.83 18.37 2.49
CA GLU A 125 -26.07 18.43 3.28
C GLU A 125 -26.25 19.82 3.91
N LEU A 126 -25.24 20.31 4.62
CA LEU A 126 -25.30 21.63 5.28
C LEU A 126 -25.38 22.79 4.29
N ILE A 127 -24.69 22.70 3.15
CA ILE A 127 -24.80 23.68 2.05
C ILE A 127 -26.24 23.70 1.52
N SER A 128 -26.83 22.54 1.25
CA SER A 128 -28.20 22.43 0.73
C SER A 128 -29.25 23.03 1.67
N LEU A 129 -28.95 23.05 2.98
CA LEU A 129 -29.78 23.63 4.03
C LEU A 129 -29.51 25.13 4.26
N GLY A 130 -28.61 25.75 3.49
CA GLY A 130 -28.30 27.17 3.56
C GLY A 130 -27.22 27.57 4.57
N TYR A 131 -26.45 26.61 5.10
CA TYR A 131 -25.43 26.86 6.13
C TYR A 131 -24.01 27.06 5.57
N ARG A 132 -23.83 27.24 4.25
CA ARG A 132 -22.52 27.35 3.59
C ARG A 132 -21.49 28.22 4.34
N ASN A 133 -21.89 29.41 4.81
CA ASN A 133 -20.99 30.36 5.48
C ASN A 133 -20.76 30.09 6.97
N LYS A 134 -21.33 29.01 7.52
CA LYS A 134 -21.20 28.58 8.92
C LYS A 134 -20.47 27.25 9.05
N ILE A 135 -20.07 26.62 7.94
CA ILE A 135 -19.38 25.33 7.96
C ILE A 135 -17.92 25.57 8.33
N PHE A 136 -17.44 24.81 9.31
CA PHE A 136 -16.04 24.80 9.75
C PHE A 136 -15.52 23.37 9.66
N ASP A 137 -14.85 23.03 8.57
CA ASP A 137 -14.25 21.70 8.41
C ASP A 137 -12.82 21.69 8.97
N ILE A 138 -12.61 20.97 10.07
CA ILE A 138 -11.30 20.96 10.75
C ILE A 138 -10.16 20.51 9.84
N TYR A 139 -10.43 19.64 8.87
CA TYR A 139 -9.39 19.09 8.00
C TYR A 139 -8.96 20.08 6.91
N ASP A 140 -9.83 20.99 6.50
CA ASP A 140 -9.45 22.08 5.59
C ASP A 140 -8.49 23.04 6.30
N TYR A 141 -8.80 23.42 7.54
CA TYR A 141 -7.91 24.26 8.35
C TYR A 141 -6.60 23.55 8.73
N LEU A 142 -6.62 22.25 8.99
CA LEU A 142 -5.39 21.49 9.17
C LEU A 142 -4.53 21.49 7.90
N ALA A 143 -5.15 21.35 6.72
CA ALA A 143 -4.44 21.42 5.45
C ALA A 143 -3.85 22.82 5.18
N GLU A 144 -4.51 23.90 5.62
CA GLU A 144 -3.95 25.27 5.59
C GLU A 144 -2.71 25.41 6.48
N GLU A 145 -2.66 24.68 7.60
CA GLU A 145 -1.48 24.55 8.47
C GLU A 145 -0.52 23.45 7.98
N GLU A 146 -0.67 22.99 6.74
CA GLU A 146 0.16 21.97 6.07
C GLU A 146 0.15 20.59 6.74
N ILE A 147 -0.92 20.27 7.47
CA ILE A 147 -1.15 18.98 8.11
C ILE A 147 -2.20 18.20 7.31
N TYR A 148 -1.75 17.21 6.55
CA TYR A 148 -2.62 16.35 5.76
C TYR A 148 -3.05 15.09 6.54
N CYS A 149 -4.26 14.61 6.28
CA CYS A 149 -4.88 13.46 6.93
C CYS A 149 -5.59 12.53 5.92
N ASP A 150 -5.20 11.29 5.80
CA ASP A 150 -5.87 10.23 5.00
C ASP A 150 -7.02 9.54 5.75
N ALA A 151 -7.10 9.79 7.05
CA ALA A 151 -8.09 9.26 7.97
C ALA A 151 -8.43 10.32 9.04
N GLY A 152 -9.14 9.92 10.10
CA GLY A 152 -9.34 10.80 11.25
C GLY A 152 -8.00 11.33 11.79
N PHE A 153 -7.92 12.62 12.17
CA PHE A 153 -6.64 13.25 12.54
C PHE A 153 -5.96 12.58 13.77
N TRP A 154 -6.73 11.83 14.56
CA TRP A 154 -6.28 11.04 15.71
C TRP A 154 -5.77 9.64 15.33
N GLU A 155 -6.03 9.21 14.10
CA GLU A 155 -5.62 7.93 13.58
C GLU A 155 -4.17 8.00 13.13
N LYS A 156 -3.58 6.81 12.98
CA LYS A 156 -2.23 6.71 12.45
C LYS A 156 -2.27 7.03 10.97
N ALA A 157 -1.55 8.07 10.56
CA ALA A 157 -1.36 8.43 9.17
C ALA A 157 -0.63 7.33 8.40
N ASP A 158 -1.07 7.09 7.16
CA ASP A 158 -0.23 6.42 6.17
C ASP A 158 1.02 7.28 5.90
N PRO A 159 2.24 6.73 6.05
CA PRO A 159 3.47 7.46 5.75
C PRO A 159 3.53 8.02 4.32
N ARG A 160 2.82 7.40 3.36
CA ARG A 160 2.70 7.89 1.98
C ARG A 160 1.96 9.23 1.88
N LEU A 161 1.30 9.73 2.94
CA LEU A 161 0.79 11.10 3.00
C LEU A 161 1.86 12.15 2.69
N PHE A 162 3.13 11.83 2.97
CA PHE A 162 4.23 12.72 2.60
C PHE A 162 4.31 13.01 1.10
N TYR A 163 3.87 12.07 0.25
CA TYR A 163 3.77 12.29 -1.19
C TYR A 163 2.73 13.36 -1.55
N LEU A 164 1.62 13.44 -0.82
CA LEU A 164 0.63 14.51 -1.06
C LEU A 164 1.20 15.90 -0.75
N LYS A 165 2.04 16.02 0.28
CA LYS A 165 2.78 17.25 0.56
C LYS A 165 3.69 17.63 -0.61
N ILE A 166 4.45 16.67 -1.14
CA ILE A 166 5.31 16.87 -2.31
C ILE A 166 4.48 17.37 -3.50
N THR A 167 3.36 16.71 -3.81
CA THR A 167 2.46 17.10 -4.91
C THR A 167 1.91 18.51 -4.74
N LYS A 168 1.50 18.89 -3.53
CA LYS A 168 0.99 20.24 -3.26
C LYS A 168 2.06 21.31 -3.46
N ILE A 169 3.28 21.06 -3.00
CA ILE A 169 4.40 21.99 -3.20
C ILE A 169 4.76 22.09 -4.69
N LEU A 170 4.80 20.96 -5.41
CA LEU A 170 5.07 20.92 -6.84
C LEU A 170 4.01 21.68 -7.65
N ASN A 171 2.73 21.46 -7.36
CA ASN A 171 1.64 22.16 -8.01
C ASN A 171 1.66 23.66 -7.68
N GLY A 172 1.92 24.03 -6.42
CA GLY A 172 2.11 25.42 -6.02
C GLY A 172 3.24 26.10 -6.79
N TYR A 173 4.37 25.42 -6.98
CA TYR A 173 5.47 25.92 -7.81
C TYR A 173 5.06 26.12 -9.29
N ASN A 174 4.26 25.22 -9.85
CA ASN A 174 3.87 25.26 -11.26
C ASN A 174 2.83 26.36 -11.58
N ILE A 175 1.98 26.73 -10.62
CA ILE A 175 0.91 27.73 -10.82
C ILE A 175 1.27 29.13 -10.33
N GLU A 176 2.22 29.24 -9.40
CA GLU A 176 2.62 30.53 -8.84
C GLU A 176 3.38 31.36 -9.88
N SER A 177 3.14 32.67 -9.87
CA SER A 177 3.74 33.63 -10.80
C SER A 177 4.75 34.55 -10.11
N ASP A 178 4.67 34.68 -8.79
CA ASP A 178 5.66 35.42 -8.00
C ASP A 178 6.96 34.61 -7.83
N ASP A 179 8.06 35.13 -8.37
CA ASP A 179 9.35 34.46 -8.36
C ASP A 179 9.86 34.11 -6.96
N LYS A 180 9.60 34.95 -5.93
CA LYS A 180 10.05 34.65 -4.56
C LYS A 180 9.30 33.47 -3.97
N LYS A 181 8.01 33.38 -4.25
CA LYS A 181 7.19 32.24 -3.81
C LYS A 181 7.54 30.98 -4.59
N ARG A 182 7.77 31.07 -5.91
CA ARG A 182 8.26 29.94 -6.72
C ARG A 182 9.61 29.43 -6.21
N GLU A 183 10.54 30.34 -5.91
CA GLU A 183 11.83 30.01 -5.31
C GLU A 183 11.66 29.26 -3.98
N LEU A 184 10.76 29.73 -3.11
CA LEU A 184 10.44 29.06 -1.85
C LEU A 184 9.87 27.66 -2.08
N CYS A 185 8.92 27.49 -3.01
CA CYS A 185 8.36 26.18 -3.34
C CYS A 185 9.44 25.21 -3.81
N LEU A 186 10.38 25.61 -4.69
CA LEU A 186 11.49 24.73 -5.10
C LEU A 186 12.38 24.33 -3.92
N ARG A 187 12.73 25.25 -3.03
CA ARG A 187 13.54 24.94 -1.84
C ARG A 187 12.84 23.92 -0.95
N ARG A 188 11.54 24.08 -0.76
CA ARG A 188 10.70 23.13 0.00
C ARG A 188 10.62 21.78 -0.67
N LEU A 189 10.47 21.76 -1.99
CA LEU A 189 10.40 20.55 -2.79
C LEU A 189 11.70 19.75 -2.70
N ILE A 190 12.84 20.41 -2.87
CA ILE A 190 14.18 19.81 -2.68
C ILE A 190 14.32 19.23 -1.27
N SER A 191 13.93 19.99 -0.23
CA SER A 191 13.93 19.49 1.15
C SER A 191 13.12 18.22 1.31
N CYS A 192 11.91 18.18 0.74
CA CYS A 192 11.04 17.01 0.85
C CYS A 192 11.68 15.77 0.22
N TYR A 193 12.21 15.90 -1.01
CA TYR A 193 12.91 14.79 -1.66
C TYR A 193 14.13 14.32 -0.89
N LEU A 194 14.94 15.24 -0.33
CA LEU A 194 16.04 14.86 0.55
C LEU A 194 15.55 14.09 1.78
N SER A 195 14.43 14.49 2.40
CA SER A 195 13.87 13.83 3.59
C SER A 195 13.46 12.38 3.36
N ILE A 196 12.94 12.05 2.16
CA ILE A 196 12.61 10.67 1.79
C ILE A 196 13.73 9.97 0.99
N ARG A 197 14.90 10.62 0.90
CA ARG A 197 16.07 10.10 0.16
C ARG A 197 15.75 9.86 -1.32
N ASP A 198 14.84 10.62 -1.90
CA ASP A 198 14.62 10.62 -3.34
C ASP A 198 15.65 11.52 -4.02
N PHE A 199 16.90 11.06 -4.06
CA PHE A 199 17.98 11.84 -4.63
C PHE A 199 17.80 12.03 -6.14
N SER A 200 17.09 11.13 -6.81
CA SER A 200 16.82 11.24 -8.25
C SER A 200 16.06 12.53 -8.58
N TYR A 201 15.04 12.88 -7.79
CA TYR A 201 14.31 14.14 -7.95
C TYR A 201 14.96 15.30 -7.19
N ALA A 202 15.59 15.06 -6.03
CA ALA A 202 16.32 16.14 -5.34
C ALA A 202 17.39 16.77 -6.24
N ILE A 203 18.17 15.95 -6.96
CA ILE A 203 19.18 16.40 -7.93
C ILE A 203 18.54 17.14 -9.10
N GLU A 204 17.44 16.62 -9.65
CA GLU A 204 16.71 17.28 -10.75
C GLU A 204 16.23 18.68 -10.35
N PHE A 205 15.59 18.81 -9.19
CA PHE A 205 15.06 20.08 -8.72
C PHE A 205 16.14 21.04 -8.20
N LEU A 206 17.28 20.53 -7.72
CA LEU A 206 18.47 21.37 -7.45
C LEU A 206 18.98 22.02 -8.75
N LYS A 207 19.14 21.23 -9.82
CA LYS A 207 19.56 21.76 -11.14
C LYS A 207 18.54 22.76 -11.69
N LYS A 208 17.24 22.47 -11.51
CA LYS A 208 16.16 23.38 -11.90
C LYS A 208 16.21 24.70 -11.12
N TYR A 209 16.49 24.63 -9.81
CA TYR A 209 16.65 25.82 -8.98
C TYR A 209 17.81 26.69 -9.44
N GLU A 210 18.98 26.09 -9.72
CA GLU A 210 20.16 26.82 -10.21
C GLU A 210 19.87 27.52 -11.55
N MET A 211 19.15 26.85 -12.45
CA MET A 211 18.77 27.42 -13.75
C MET A 211 17.81 28.61 -13.63
N GLU A 212 16.87 28.59 -12.69
CA GLU A 212 15.81 29.61 -12.58
C GLU A 212 16.16 30.77 -11.62
N PHE A 213 16.89 30.49 -10.54
CA PHE A 213 17.12 31.45 -9.45
C PHE A 213 18.61 31.69 -9.16
N GLY A 214 19.50 31.01 -9.89
CA GLY A 214 20.95 31.14 -9.77
C GLY A 214 21.54 30.43 -8.54
N ASP A 215 22.70 30.90 -8.13
CA ASP A 215 23.68 30.13 -7.37
C ASP A 215 23.45 30.14 -5.84
N LYS A 216 22.23 30.43 -5.37
CA LYS A 216 21.95 30.49 -3.92
C LYS A 216 22.09 29.14 -3.21
N LEU A 217 22.02 28.04 -3.96
CA LEU A 217 22.29 26.68 -3.49
C LEU A 217 23.65 26.14 -3.99
N ASN A 218 24.57 27.02 -4.37
CA ASN A 218 25.87 26.63 -4.94
C ASN A 218 26.64 25.67 -4.02
N GLY A 219 27.07 24.56 -4.61
CA GLY A 219 27.78 23.49 -3.92
C GLY A 219 26.89 22.55 -3.12
N CYS A 220 25.57 22.78 -3.04
CA CYS A 220 24.62 21.82 -2.44
C CYS A 220 24.58 20.55 -3.29
N LEU A 221 24.42 20.69 -4.62
CA LEU A 221 24.46 19.56 -5.55
C LEU A 221 25.79 18.80 -5.42
N ALA A 222 26.92 19.49 -5.42
CA ALA A 222 28.24 18.87 -5.29
C ALA A 222 28.42 18.10 -3.97
N GLN A 223 27.90 18.62 -2.85
CA GLN A 223 27.93 17.91 -1.56
C GLN A 223 27.05 16.67 -1.55
N ILE A 224 25.86 16.74 -2.15
CA ILE A 224 25.01 15.56 -2.31
C ILE A 224 25.72 14.54 -3.20
N GLU A 225 26.24 14.93 -4.35
CA GLU A 225 26.96 14.03 -5.26
C GLU A 225 28.21 13.40 -4.62
N ASP A 226 28.96 14.15 -3.81
CA ASP A 226 30.09 13.62 -3.02
C ASP A 226 29.63 12.57 -2.01
N LEU A 227 28.59 12.88 -1.21
CA LEU A 227 27.99 11.95 -0.27
C LEU A 227 27.58 10.64 -0.95
N LEU A 228 26.84 10.74 -2.07
CA LEU A 228 26.40 9.56 -2.80
C LEU A 228 27.58 8.77 -3.38
N SER A 229 28.62 9.45 -3.85
CA SER A 229 29.83 8.81 -4.39
C SER A 229 30.61 8.05 -3.31
N ARG A 230 30.72 8.62 -2.10
CA ARG A 230 31.34 7.95 -0.95
C ARG A 230 30.57 6.70 -0.55
N ILE A 231 29.24 6.79 -0.44
CA ILE A 231 28.37 5.66 -0.13
C ILE A 231 28.53 4.53 -1.15
N LYS A 232 28.49 4.84 -2.45
CA LYS A 232 28.72 3.86 -3.53
C LYS A 232 30.09 3.21 -3.42
N LEU A 233 31.13 4.00 -3.15
CA LEU A 233 32.49 3.49 -2.96
C LEU A 233 32.58 2.55 -1.75
N GLU A 234 31.92 2.86 -0.65
CA GLU A 234 31.90 2.00 0.53
C GLU A 234 31.09 0.72 0.31
N LEU A 235 29.93 0.79 -0.34
CA LEU A 235 29.14 -0.37 -0.73
C LEU A 235 29.93 -1.31 -1.65
N SER A 236 30.69 -0.78 -2.61
CA SER A 236 31.50 -1.60 -3.52
C SER A 236 32.60 -2.41 -2.81
N LYS A 237 33.04 -1.97 -1.62
CA LYS A 237 34.04 -2.67 -0.80
C LYS A 237 33.43 -3.80 0.05
N LYS A 238 32.10 -3.91 0.11
CA LYS A 238 31.42 -4.95 0.89
C LYS A 238 31.56 -6.33 0.24
N THR A 239 31.93 -7.32 1.05
CA THR A 239 32.20 -8.69 0.61
C THR A 239 31.11 -9.69 1.03
N GLN A 240 30.19 -9.26 1.88
CA GLN A 240 29.01 -10.01 2.28
C GLN A 240 28.14 -10.35 1.06
N ASN A 241 27.47 -11.49 1.12
CA ASN A 241 26.52 -11.95 0.10
C ASN A 241 25.10 -11.72 0.63
N HIS A 242 24.64 -10.47 0.60
CA HIS A 242 23.28 -10.15 1.04
C HIS A 242 22.26 -10.61 -0.01
N ILE A 243 21.06 -10.97 0.45
CA ILE A 243 19.90 -11.20 -0.42
C ILE A 243 18.95 -10.03 -0.18
N ILE A 244 18.73 -9.21 -1.20
CA ILE A 244 17.91 -8.01 -1.12
C ILE A 244 16.67 -8.26 -1.97
N MET A 245 15.51 -8.23 -1.34
CA MET A 245 14.23 -8.43 -1.98
C MET A 245 13.47 -7.11 -1.96
N LEU A 246 13.32 -6.49 -3.13
CA LEU A 246 12.46 -5.35 -3.36
C LEU A 246 11.07 -5.87 -3.73
N TRP A 247 10.16 -5.84 -2.77
CA TRP A 247 8.77 -6.22 -2.92
C TRP A 247 7.96 -4.96 -3.24
N LEU A 248 7.45 -4.89 -4.47
CA LEU A 248 6.65 -3.79 -5.01
C LEU A 248 5.17 -4.21 -5.00
N ASP A 249 4.44 -3.78 -3.97
CA ASP A 249 3.06 -4.20 -3.71
C ASP A 249 2.12 -3.80 -4.87
N GLN A 250 1.30 -4.75 -5.33
CA GLN A 250 0.33 -4.62 -6.42
C GLN A 250 0.88 -4.23 -7.81
N LEU A 251 2.19 -4.31 -8.05
CA LEU A 251 2.75 -4.05 -9.38
C LEU A 251 2.36 -5.16 -10.37
N ARG A 252 1.73 -4.79 -11.49
CA ARG A 252 1.30 -5.74 -12.53
C ARG A 252 2.47 -6.13 -13.43
N TYR A 253 2.53 -7.41 -13.82
CA TYR A 253 3.53 -7.87 -14.78
C TYR A 253 3.44 -7.13 -16.13
N CYS A 254 2.23 -6.83 -16.60
CA CYS A 254 2.01 -6.14 -17.88
C CYS A 254 2.58 -4.70 -17.90
N ASP A 255 2.76 -4.06 -16.75
CA ASP A 255 3.33 -2.70 -16.68
C ASP A 255 4.84 -2.68 -16.86
N MET A 256 5.52 -3.82 -16.85
CA MET A 256 6.95 -3.88 -17.17
C MET A 256 7.27 -3.29 -18.53
N ASP A 257 6.33 -3.30 -19.49
CA ASP A 257 6.51 -2.70 -20.80
C ASP A 257 6.54 -1.15 -20.76
N ARG A 258 6.02 -0.54 -19.69
CA ARG A 258 6.16 0.90 -19.40
C ARG A 258 7.35 1.24 -18.50
N MET A 259 8.05 0.23 -17.99
CA MET A 259 9.17 0.39 -17.08
C MET A 259 10.48 0.03 -17.79
N PRO A 260 11.06 0.93 -18.61
CA PRO A 260 12.21 0.60 -19.45
C PRO A 260 13.44 0.13 -18.67
N TYR A 261 13.66 0.63 -17.45
CA TYR A 261 14.76 0.15 -16.61
C TYR A 261 14.48 -1.26 -16.10
N LEU A 262 13.28 -1.51 -15.55
CA LEU A 262 12.91 -2.84 -15.07
C LEU A 262 12.89 -3.88 -16.20
N LYS A 263 12.45 -3.48 -17.41
CA LYS A 263 12.51 -4.33 -18.61
C LYS A 263 13.95 -4.70 -18.95
N LYS A 264 14.85 -3.72 -19.00
CA LYS A 264 16.29 -3.96 -19.21
C LYS A 264 16.87 -4.85 -18.12
N PHE A 265 16.54 -4.58 -16.84
CA PHE A 265 16.96 -5.41 -15.72
C PHE A 265 16.50 -6.87 -15.91
N ALA A 266 15.26 -7.09 -16.29
CA ALA A 266 14.72 -8.42 -16.57
C ALA A 266 15.41 -9.10 -17.77
N ASP A 267 15.76 -8.34 -18.80
CA ASP A 267 16.45 -8.84 -19.98
C ASP A 267 17.92 -9.19 -19.70
N ASP A 268 18.58 -8.51 -18.77
CA ASP A 268 20.00 -8.74 -18.44
C ASP A 268 20.21 -9.80 -17.34
N ASN A 269 19.14 -10.21 -16.66
CA ASN A 269 19.19 -11.09 -15.48
C ASN A 269 18.27 -12.32 -15.62
N VAL A 270 17.98 -13.00 -14.52
CA VAL A 270 16.96 -14.04 -14.48
C VAL A 270 15.58 -13.37 -14.46
N CYS A 271 14.69 -13.73 -15.38
CA CYS A 271 13.31 -13.27 -15.41
C CYS A 271 12.36 -14.47 -15.53
N PHE A 272 11.33 -14.50 -14.68
CA PHE A 272 10.24 -15.46 -14.77
C PHE A 272 9.12 -14.85 -15.61
N GLU A 273 8.83 -15.48 -16.75
CA GLU A 273 7.84 -14.95 -17.70
C GLU A 273 6.40 -15.31 -17.31
N LYS A 274 6.24 -16.21 -16.34
CA LYS A 274 4.98 -16.81 -15.90
C LYS A 274 5.00 -17.10 -14.40
N CYS A 275 5.22 -16.04 -13.61
CA CYS A 275 5.21 -16.12 -12.15
C CYS A 275 3.82 -15.76 -11.61
N TYR A 276 3.20 -16.66 -10.85
CA TYR A 276 1.83 -16.47 -10.37
C TYR A 276 1.72 -16.55 -8.85
N THR A 277 0.95 -15.65 -8.28
CA THR A 277 0.41 -15.81 -6.93
C THR A 277 -0.79 -16.76 -6.95
N GLN A 278 -1.09 -17.41 -5.82
CA GLN A 278 -2.33 -18.16 -5.66
C GLN A 278 -3.44 -17.34 -4.98
N ASN A 279 -3.11 -16.17 -4.44
CA ASN A 279 -4.04 -15.33 -3.68
C ASN A 279 -3.73 -13.84 -3.90
N LEU A 280 -4.76 -13.00 -3.86
CA LEU A 280 -4.67 -11.56 -4.14
C LEU A 280 -4.57 -10.71 -2.86
N GLN A 281 -4.20 -11.30 -1.73
CA GLN A 281 -3.98 -10.58 -0.48
C GLN A 281 -2.52 -10.67 -0.08
N THR A 282 -1.85 -9.52 0.01
CA THR A 282 -0.44 -9.38 0.41
C THR A 282 -0.08 -10.21 1.63
N SER A 283 -0.89 -10.13 2.69
CA SER A 283 -0.61 -10.87 3.93
C SER A 283 -0.66 -12.40 3.75
N THR A 284 -1.49 -12.87 2.82
CA THR A 284 -1.66 -14.28 2.51
C THR A 284 -0.53 -14.75 1.62
N THR A 285 -0.20 -14.00 0.56
CA THR A 285 0.95 -14.26 -0.31
C THR A 285 2.24 -14.35 0.51
N PHE A 286 2.44 -13.40 1.43
CA PHE A 286 3.57 -13.43 2.36
C PHE A 286 3.64 -14.74 3.16
N LYS A 287 2.53 -15.16 3.77
CA LYS A 287 2.49 -16.39 4.57
C LYS A 287 2.78 -17.63 3.73
N MET A 288 2.19 -17.71 2.54
CA MET A 288 2.40 -18.80 1.60
C MET A 288 3.86 -18.93 1.18
N MET A 289 4.51 -17.82 0.81
CA MET A 289 5.91 -17.81 0.40
C MET A 289 6.84 -18.26 1.53
N PHE A 290 6.60 -17.77 2.74
CA PHE A 290 7.49 -18.02 3.88
C PHE A 290 7.24 -19.36 4.57
N ALA A 291 6.02 -19.89 4.53
CA ALA A 291 5.65 -21.21 5.04
C ALA A 291 5.82 -22.33 4.00
N GLY A 292 5.79 -22.00 2.70
CA GLY A 292 5.80 -22.98 1.61
C GLY A 292 4.52 -23.81 1.56
N GLN A 293 3.37 -23.20 1.88
CA GLN A 293 2.08 -23.85 2.05
C GLN A 293 0.99 -23.18 1.21
N ASP A 294 0.12 -24.00 0.63
CA ASP A 294 -1.07 -23.55 -0.08
C ASP A 294 -2.12 -22.99 0.92
N VAL A 295 -2.83 -21.92 0.54
CA VAL A 295 -3.74 -21.19 1.44
C VAL A 295 -4.80 -22.08 2.08
N LEU A 296 -5.51 -22.84 1.25
CA LEU A 296 -6.65 -23.68 1.61
C LEU A 296 -6.22 -25.13 1.82
N ASP A 297 -5.48 -25.70 0.86
CA ASP A 297 -5.15 -27.13 0.88
C ASP A 297 -4.26 -27.51 2.08
N ASP A 298 -3.29 -26.65 2.43
CA ASP A 298 -2.43 -26.82 3.60
C ASP A 298 -2.89 -25.99 4.80
N LYS A 299 -4.07 -25.35 4.69
CA LYS A 299 -4.69 -24.49 5.71
C LYS A 299 -3.79 -23.34 6.18
N ALA A 300 -2.97 -22.76 5.31
CA ALA A 300 -2.14 -21.60 5.65
C ALA A 300 -2.97 -20.38 6.11
N TYR A 301 -4.27 -20.33 5.84
CA TYR A 301 -5.20 -19.32 6.41
C TYR A 301 -5.28 -19.34 7.95
N LEU A 302 -4.86 -20.44 8.60
CA LEU A 302 -4.74 -20.57 10.06
C LEU A 302 -3.44 -19.98 10.61
N ILE A 303 -2.46 -19.69 9.75
CA ILE A 303 -1.23 -19.03 10.16
C ILE A 303 -1.55 -17.55 10.40
N ASP A 304 -1.59 -17.14 11.65
CA ASP A 304 -1.78 -15.72 11.96
C ASP A 304 -0.48 -14.93 11.76
N VAL A 305 0.66 -15.50 12.18
CA VAL A 305 2.01 -14.90 12.09
C VAL A 305 3.05 -15.92 11.62
N ILE A 306 4.07 -15.49 10.88
CA ILE A 306 5.22 -16.34 10.55
C ILE A 306 6.20 -16.33 11.73
N THR A 307 6.72 -17.50 12.09
CA THR A 307 7.61 -17.72 13.22
C THR A 307 8.82 -18.54 12.83
N ARG A 308 9.76 -18.72 13.76
CA ARG A 308 10.91 -19.61 13.55
C ARG A 308 10.48 -21.05 13.23
N ASP A 309 9.32 -21.45 13.74
CA ASP A 309 8.86 -22.84 13.70
C ASP A 309 8.05 -23.15 12.44
N ASN A 310 7.36 -22.17 11.86
CA ASN A 310 6.53 -22.39 10.67
C ASN A 310 7.14 -21.84 9.36
N SER A 311 8.24 -21.08 9.43
CA SER A 311 8.88 -20.55 8.21
C SER A 311 9.95 -21.48 7.64
N VAL A 312 9.72 -22.03 6.45
CA VAL A 312 10.75 -22.79 5.72
C VAL A 312 11.87 -21.88 5.22
N VAL A 313 11.54 -20.65 4.82
CA VAL A 313 12.51 -19.64 4.36
C VAL A 313 13.44 -19.22 5.49
N TYR A 314 12.90 -18.84 6.65
CA TYR A 314 13.72 -18.41 7.78
C TYR A 314 14.63 -19.54 8.29
N LYS A 315 14.12 -20.78 8.35
CA LYS A 315 14.93 -21.94 8.73
C LYS A 315 16.12 -22.12 7.79
N GLU A 316 15.91 -22.01 6.48
CA GLU A 316 17.00 -22.14 5.52
C GLU A 316 18.01 -20.99 5.63
N LEU A 317 17.54 -19.76 5.87
CA LEU A 317 18.41 -18.60 6.11
C LEU A 317 19.30 -18.81 7.36
N VAL A 318 18.71 -19.17 8.50
CA VAL A 318 19.44 -19.35 9.76
C VAL A 318 20.44 -20.50 9.67
N LYS A 319 20.04 -21.62 9.06
CA LYS A 319 20.93 -22.77 8.80
C LYS A 319 22.18 -22.36 8.04
N ASN A 320 22.07 -21.39 7.13
CA ASN A 320 23.18 -20.86 6.33
C ASN A 320 23.74 -19.54 6.87
N GLN A 321 23.51 -19.23 8.14
CA GLN A 321 24.07 -18.08 8.86
C GLN A 321 23.65 -16.71 8.32
N TYR A 322 22.49 -16.62 7.66
CA TYR A 322 21.88 -15.35 7.29
C TYR A 322 21.08 -14.76 8.46
N ASP A 323 21.16 -13.43 8.62
CA ASP A 323 20.15 -12.67 9.36
C ASP A 323 18.94 -12.38 8.46
N PHE A 324 17.82 -11.97 9.08
CA PHE A 324 16.61 -11.56 8.39
C PHE A 324 16.15 -10.18 8.88
N LYS A 325 15.89 -9.25 7.96
CA LYS A 325 15.41 -7.90 8.26
C LYS A 325 14.24 -7.52 7.35
N TYR A 326 13.19 -6.99 7.97
CA TYR A 326 11.99 -6.48 7.29
C TYR A 326 11.93 -4.96 7.37
N ILE A 327 11.77 -4.31 6.23
CA ILE A 327 11.66 -2.86 6.07
C ILE A 327 10.37 -2.61 5.30
N GLY A 328 9.35 -2.08 5.96
CA GLY A 328 8.03 -1.91 5.34
C GLY A 328 6.94 -1.60 6.36
N TRP A 329 5.73 -1.38 5.87
CA TRP A 329 4.56 -1.18 6.70
C TRP A 329 3.93 -2.51 7.12
N GLY A 330 3.55 -2.61 8.40
CA GLY A 330 3.04 -3.85 9.00
C GLY A 330 3.20 -3.78 10.51
N LYS A 331 2.20 -3.20 11.20
CA LYS A 331 2.20 -2.99 12.66
C LYS A 331 2.64 -4.26 13.40
N ASN A 332 3.42 -4.10 14.48
CA ASN A 332 3.67 -5.07 15.57
C ASN A 332 3.71 -6.56 15.17
N ASN A 333 4.84 -7.08 14.68
CA ASN A 333 5.07 -8.53 14.60
C ASN A 333 4.04 -9.35 13.79
N VAL A 334 3.12 -8.73 13.03
CA VAL A 334 2.00 -9.42 12.37
C VAL A 334 2.50 -10.42 11.31
N TYR A 335 3.65 -10.15 10.71
CA TYR A 335 4.30 -11.12 9.84
C TYR A 335 5.32 -11.97 10.57
N PHE A 336 5.94 -11.49 11.64
CA PHE A 336 7.09 -12.15 12.27
C PHE A 336 6.98 -12.15 13.78
N ASP A 337 6.81 -13.33 14.39
CA ASP A 337 6.94 -13.52 15.84
C ASP A 337 8.03 -14.53 16.19
N GLY A 338 8.76 -14.27 17.27
CA GLY A 338 9.93 -15.05 17.70
C GLY A 338 11.14 -14.95 16.76
N ILE A 339 10.99 -14.63 15.48
CA ILE A 339 12.10 -14.30 14.57
C ILE A 339 12.74 -13.01 15.06
N SER A 340 14.07 -12.98 15.22
CA SER A 340 14.80 -11.76 15.59
C SER A 340 14.83 -10.78 14.40
N SER A 341 13.65 -10.31 13.98
CA SER A 341 13.49 -9.30 12.95
C SER A 341 13.81 -7.95 13.58
N TYR A 342 14.96 -7.38 13.23
CA TYR A 342 15.18 -5.96 13.43
C TYR A 342 14.40 -5.25 12.32
N SER A 343 13.19 -4.78 12.63
CA SER A 343 12.54 -3.76 11.81
C SER A 343 13.34 -2.48 11.99
N LEU A 344 14.00 -2.04 10.92
CA LEU A 344 14.92 -0.89 11.01
C LEU A 344 14.17 0.37 11.43
N GLU A 345 12.93 0.56 11.00
CA GLU A 345 11.98 1.49 11.61
C GLU A 345 10.56 1.01 11.38
N LYS A 346 9.69 1.27 12.36
CA LYS A 346 8.25 1.07 12.23
C LYS A 346 7.72 2.11 11.24
N ASP A 347 6.89 1.67 10.29
CA ASP A 347 6.00 2.55 9.53
C ASP A 347 6.63 3.36 8.39
N ASN A 348 7.40 2.71 7.50
CA ASN A 348 7.81 3.34 6.26
C ASN A 348 7.55 2.42 5.06
N CYS A 349 6.81 2.94 4.08
CA CYS A 349 6.34 2.26 2.86
C CYS A 349 6.79 2.99 1.58
N ILE A 350 7.72 3.93 1.74
CA ILE A 350 8.26 4.82 0.71
C ILE A 350 9.51 4.14 0.11
N LEU A 351 9.49 3.83 -1.18
CA LEU A 351 10.50 3.08 -1.90
C LEU A 351 11.93 3.61 -1.76
N PRO A 352 12.24 4.89 -2.08
CA PRO A 352 13.61 5.39 -1.95
C PRO A 352 14.13 5.32 -0.50
N LEU A 353 13.26 5.61 0.48
CA LEU A 353 13.62 5.55 1.89
C LEU A 353 13.86 4.11 2.36
N ASN A 354 13.06 3.15 1.88
CA ASN A 354 13.23 1.74 2.20
C ASN A 354 14.54 1.19 1.60
N ILE A 355 14.84 1.52 0.34
CA ILE A 355 16.11 1.15 -0.29
C ILE A 355 17.30 1.79 0.44
N TRP A 356 17.18 3.07 0.80
CA TRP A 356 18.20 3.76 1.59
C TRP A 356 18.49 3.04 2.91
N LYS A 357 17.47 2.61 3.65
CA LYS A 357 17.64 1.84 4.88
C LYS A 357 18.39 0.53 4.69
N VAL A 358 18.12 -0.18 3.58
CA VAL A 358 18.91 -1.37 3.21
C VAL A 358 20.38 -0.99 3.02
N ILE A 359 20.65 0.06 2.26
CA ILE A 359 22.01 0.55 1.99
C ILE A 359 22.75 0.88 3.29
N ILE A 360 22.14 1.69 4.16
CA ILE A 360 22.74 2.10 5.43
C ILE A 360 23.01 0.90 6.34
N ASP A 361 22.08 -0.05 6.41
CA ASP A 361 22.28 -1.25 7.21
C ASP A 361 23.39 -2.13 6.65
N ILE A 362 23.51 -2.31 5.33
CA ILE A 362 24.63 -3.03 4.70
C ILE A 362 25.97 -2.35 5.03
N LEU A 363 26.02 -1.02 5.06
CA LEU A 363 27.23 -0.29 5.43
C LEU A 363 27.70 -0.56 6.87
N GLN A 364 26.77 -0.91 7.76
CA GLN A 364 27.08 -1.14 9.18
C GLN A 364 27.14 -2.62 9.56
N ASN A 365 26.46 -3.46 8.80
CA ASN A 365 26.33 -4.88 9.06
C ASN A 365 27.46 -5.64 8.38
N ASN A 366 28.05 -6.57 9.12
CA ASN A 366 29.11 -7.44 8.61
C ASN A 366 28.63 -8.88 8.36
N LYS A 367 27.36 -9.18 8.62
CA LYS A 367 26.76 -10.51 8.47
C LYS A 367 25.89 -10.58 7.22
N ASN A 368 25.96 -11.70 6.51
CA ASN A 368 25.04 -12.00 5.41
C ASN A 368 23.60 -11.86 5.89
N THR A 369 22.78 -11.13 5.15
CA THR A 369 21.43 -10.76 5.60
C THR A 369 20.48 -10.83 4.43
N PHE A 370 19.30 -11.39 4.68
CA PHE A 370 18.14 -11.30 3.82
C PHE A 370 17.34 -10.05 4.22
N TYR A 371 17.25 -9.09 3.32
CA TYR A 371 16.44 -7.89 3.46
C TYR A 371 15.16 -8.04 2.65
N LEU A 372 14.02 -7.92 3.32
CA LEU A 372 12.72 -7.76 2.66
C LEU A 372 12.32 -6.29 2.76
N SER A 373 12.38 -5.58 1.64
CA SER A 373 11.99 -4.17 1.50
C SER A 373 10.64 -4.09 0.79
N HIS A 374 9.60 -3.71 1.52
CA HIS A 374 8.21 -3.72 1.06
C HIS A 374 7.68 -2.29 0.87
N SER A 375 7.33 -1.95 -0.38
CA SER A 375 6.95 -0.60 -0.81
C SER A 375 5.61 -0.60 -1.54
N PHE A 376 4.88 0.53 -1.48
CA PHE A 376 3.43 0.59 -1.74
C PHE A 376 3.02 1.65 -2.78
N GLU A 377 3.94 2.14 -3.61
CA GLU A 377 3.64 3.16 -4.64
C GLU A 377 2.65 2.66 -5.70
N ALA A 378 2.72 1.38 -6.08
CA ALA A 378 1.76 0.77 -7.00
C ALA A 378 0.46 0.32 -6.31
N HIS A 379 0.43 0.23 -4.97
CA HIS A 379 -0.77 -0.15 -4.22
C HIS A 379 -1.84 0.95 -4.26
N GLU A 380 -3.12 0.56 -4.24
CA GLU A 380 -4.27 1.48 -4.26
C GLU A 380 -4.15 2.65 -3.26
N HIS A 381 -4.73 3.78 -3.69
CA HIS A 381 -4.39 5.19 -3.45
C HIS A 381 -3.30 5.78 -4.37
N HIS A 382 -2.37 4.95 -4.87
CA HIS A 382 -1.37 5.30 -5.91
C HIS A 382 -0.65 6.61 -5.63
N TRP A 383 0.03 6.70 -4.49
CA TRP A 383 0.81 7.90 -4.15
C TRP A 383 2.29 7.66 -4.44
N CYS A 384 2.91 8.63 -5.12
CA CYS A 384 4.34 8.62 -5.40
C CYS A 384 4.95 10.03 -5.29
N GLY A 385 6.28 10.11 -5.34
CA GLY A 385 7.01 11.37 -5.21
C GLY A 385 6.83 12.34 -6.39
N TYR A 386 6.12 11.96 -7.46
CA TYR A 386 5.88 12.85 -8.59
C TYR A 386 4.48 12.62 -9.16
N MET A 387 3.53 13.47 -8.79
CA MET A 387 2.16 13.44 -9.32
C MET A 387 1.78 14.81 -9.87
N THR A 388 1.12 14.85 -11.03
CA THR A 388 0.70 16.12 -11.67
C THR A 388 -0.65 16.62 -11.19
N ARG A 389 -1.45 15.77 -10.51
CA ARG A 389 -2.80 16.12 -10.03
C ARG A 389 -2.91 15.97 -8.52
N ASP A 390 -3.42 17.02 -7.86
CA ASP A 390 -3.79 16.98 -6.44
C ASP A 390 -5.15 16.29 -6.29
N LEU A 391 -5.17 14.96 -6.24
CA LEU A 391 -6.35 14.24 -5.78
C LEU A 391 -6.06 13.59 -4.44
N TYR A 392 -6.58 14.24 -3.42
CA TYR A 392 -6.52 13.83 -2.05
C TYR A 392 -7.26 12.51 -1.78
N ASN A 393 -8.36 12.25 -2.51
CA ASN A 393 -9.18 11.04 -2.36
C ASN A 393 -9.38 10.34 -3.70
N ILE A 394 -8.74 9.18 -3.86
CA ILE A 394 -8.83 8.36 -5.08
C ILE A 394 -10.24 7.78 -5.30
N TRP A 395 -11.03 7.64 -4.23
CA TRP A 395 -12.39 7.10 -4.30
C TRP A 395 -13.36 8.06 -4.99
N GLU A 396 -12.95 9.30 -5.23
CA GLU A 396 -13.74 10.32 -5.94
C GLU A 396 -13.18 10.67 -7.31
N ALA A 397 -11.99 10.18 -7.66
CA ALA A 397 -11.36 10.42 -8.95
C ALA A 397 -12.17 9.80 -10.11
N SER A 398 -12.17 10.46 -11.27
CA SER A 398 -12.58 9.81 -12.53
C SER A 398 -11.67 8.63 -12.86
N PHE A 399 -12.07 7.76 -13.80
CA PHE A 399 -11.20 6.68 -14.26
C PHE A 399 -9.89 7.22 -14.85
N ASP A 400 -9.96 8.21 -15.74
CA ASP A 400 -8.78 8.83 -16.35
C ASP A 400 -7.83 9.41 -15.29
N GLU A 401 -8.37 9.99 -14.22
CA GLU A 401 -7.60 10.51 -13.10
C GLU A 401 -6.92 9.41 -12.27
N PHE A 402 -7.64 8.32 -12.05
CA PHE A 402 -7.13 7.12 -11.38
C PHE A 402 -5.99 6.48 -12.18
N GLU A 403 -6.24 6.26 -13.47
CA GLU A 403 -5.29 5.65 -14.41
C GLU A 403 -4.03 6.52 -14.59
N THR A 404 -4.21 7.83 -14.77
CA THR A 404 -3.08 8.78 -14.89
C THR A 404 -2.17 8.66 -13.67
N ARG A 405 -2.75 8.72 -12.46
CA ARG A 405 -1.99 8.63 -11.22
C ARG A 405 -1.27 7.29 -11.08
N TYR A 406 -1.93 6.20 -11.43
CA TYR A 406 -1.29 4.89 -11.41
C TYR A 406 -0.02 4.87 -12.27
N TYR A 407 -0.12 5.33 -13.53
CA TYR A 407 1.03 5.32 -14.42
C TYR A 407 2.12 6.32 -14.01
N GLU A 408 1.79 7.44 -13.37
CA GLU A 408 2.78 8.30 -12.70
C GLU A 408 3.54 7.53 -11.60
N CYS A 409 2.87 6.65 -10.86
CA CYS A 409 3.54 5.78 -9.88
C CYS A 409 4.43 4.73 -10.55
N ILE A 410 4.00 4.15 -11.66
CA ILE A 410 4.81 3.19 -12.44
C ILE A 410 6.09 3.84 -12.96
N ASP A 411 5.98 5.04 -13.53
CA ASP A 411 7.12 5.83 -14.00
C ASP A 411 8.05 6.18 -12.83
N TYR A 412 7.46 6.59 -11.69
CA TYR A 412 8.20 6.89 -10.46
C TYR A 412 8.99 5.69 -9.96
N ILE A 413 8.36 4.51 -9.83
CA ILE A 413 9.02 3.28 -9.39
C ILE A 413 10.18 2.95 -10.33
N ASN A 414 9.95 2.98 -11.64
CA ASN A 414 10.99 2.68 -12.63
C ASN A 414 12.20 3.62 -12.48
N ARG A 415 11.97 4.92 -12.23
CA ARG A 415 13.01 5.90 -11.97
C ARG A 415 13.79 5.62 -10.68
N GLN A 416 13.11 5.26 -9.59
CA GLN A 416 13.79 4.94 -8.33
C GLN A 416 14.63 3.66 -8.44
N LEU A 417 14.14 2.66 -9.18
CA LEU A 417 14.90 1.45 -9.48
C LEU A 417 16.17 1.80 -10.29
N ASP A 418 16.04 2.57 -11.36
CA ASP A 418 17.17 3.03 -12.20
C ASP A 418 18.22 3.77 -11.37
N PHE A 419 17.76 4.62 -10.46
CA PHE A 419 18.68 5.40 -9.63
C PHE A 419 19.47 4.55 -8.63
N TYR A 420 18.83 3.57 -7.98
CA TYR A 420 19.39 2.90 -6.80
C TYR A 420 19.94 1.50 -7.04
N VAL A 421 19.33 0.70 -7.92
CA VAL A 421 19.61 -0.75 -8.00
C VAL A 421 21.08 -1.03 -8.34
N ASP A 422 21.68 -0.19 -9.17
CA ASP A 422 23.08 -0.33 -9.60
C ASP A 422 24.10 -0.01 -8.48
N TRP A 423 23.65 0.45 -7.31
CA TRP A 423 24.54 0.69 -6.16
C TRP A 423 24.90 -0.61 -5.44
N PHE A 424 24.07 -1.64 -5.59
CA PHE A 424 24.34 -2.94 -5.01
C PHE A 424 25.37 -3.69 -5.87
N ASN A 425 26.52 -4.00 -5.26
CA ASN A 425 27.59 -4.72 -5.92
C ASN A 425 27.18 -6.16 -6.31
N ASP A 426 27.93 -6.78 -7.21
CA ASP A 426 27.60 -8.10 -7.78
C ASP A 426 27.78 -9.28 -6.79
N ASN A 427 28.31 -9.06 -5.59
CA ASN A 427 28.28 -10.08 -4.54
C ASN A 427 26.88 -10.24 -3.96
N ASN A 428 26.05 -9.20 -4.02
CA ASN A 428 24.69 -9.23 -3.51
C ASN A 428 23.74 -9.82 -4.54
N THR A 429 22.74 -10.54 -4.05
CA THR A 429 21.58 -10.95 -4.86
C THR A 429 20.49 -9.91 -4.73
N LEU A 430 19.93 -9.46 -5.85
CA LEU A 430 18.76 -8.60 -5.87
C LEU A 430 17.58 -9.36 -6.49
N ILE A 431 16.47 -9.40 -5.77
CA ILE A 431 15.18 -9.92 -6.22
C ILE A 431 14.24 -8.71 -6.34
N ILE A 432 13.69 -8.45 -7.52
CA ILE A 432 12.62 -7.48 -7.74
C ILE A 432 11.35 -8.26 -8.04
N MET A 433 10.32 -8.08 -7.22
CA MET A 433 9.07 -8.82 -7.40
C MET A 433 7.82 -8.06 -6.96
N SER A 434 6.66 -8.60 -7.33
CA SER A 434 5.34 -8.20 -6.82
C SER A 434 4.55 -9.40 -6.31
N ASP A 435 3.72 -9.22 -5.29
CA ASP A 435 2.96 -10.29 -4.66
C ASP A 435 1.64 -10.61 -5.35
N HIS A 436 1.06 -9.60 -5.96
CA HIS A 436 -0.04 -9.69 -6.90
C HIS A 436 0.00 -8.44 -7.77
N GLY A 437 -0.82 -8.41 -8.81
CA GLY A 437 -1.13 -7.17 -9.51
C GLY A 437 -2.48 -6.62 -9.09
N GLN A 438 -3.09 -5.82 -9.95
CA GLN A 438 -4.40 -5.22 -9.73
C GLN A 438 -5.15 -5.07 -11.04
N GLU A 439 -6.44 -4.84 -10.93
CA GLU A 439 -7.25 -4.41 -12.06
C GLU A 439 -7.33 -2.90 -12.07
N LEU A 440 -7.05 -2.29 -13.23
CA LEU A 440 -7.25 -0.86 -13.43
C LEU A 440 -8.37 -0.63 -14.41
N GLU A 441 -8.23 -1.18 -15.62
CA GLU A 441 -9.10 -0.92 -16.77
C GLU A 441 -10.54 -1.39 -16.51
N ASN A 442 -10.71 -2.43 -15.69
CA ASN A 442 -12.02 -3.02 -15.38
C ASN A 442 -12.65 -2.49 -14.07
N VAL A 443 -12.01 -1.54 -13.36
CA VAL A 443 -12.57 -0.94 -12.11
C VAL A 443 -13.80 -0.05 -12.38
N PHE A 444 -14.00 0.34 -13.65
CA PHE A 444 -15.10 1.21 -14.08
C PHE A 444 -15.84 0.71 -15.32
N LEU A 445 -15.26 -0.25 -16.03
CA LEU A 445 -15.81 -0.78 -17.27
C LEU A 445 -16.44 -2.15 -16.99
N PHE A 446 -17.78 -2.24 -16.89
CA PHE A 446 -18.51 -3.37 -17.49
C PHE A 446 -20.04 -3.18 -17.53
N ASP A 447 -20.61 -3.72 -18.61
CA ASP A 447 -22.01 -4.02 -18.94
C ASP A 447 -23.05 -2.89 -18.75
N GLU A 448 -23.57 -2.35 -19.86
CA GLU A 448 -24.74 -1.46 -19.82
C GLU A 448 -25.95 -2.15 -19.18
N ASP A 449 -26.01 -3.48 -19.06
CA ASP A 449 -27.09 -4.17 -18.36
C ASP A 449 -26.86 -4.31 -16.84
N CYS A 450 -25.61 -4.35 -16.37
CA CYS A 450 -25.27 -4.55 -14.94
C CYS A 450 -24.79 -3.28 -14.21
N ASN A 451 -24.22 -2.30 -14.92
CA ASN A 451 -23.74 -1.04 -14.35
C ASN A 451 -24.19 0.17 -15.18
N LYS A 452 -25.51 0.29 -15.38
CA LYS A 452 -26.18 1.40 -16.09
C LYS A 452 -25.76 2.80 -15.63
N GLU A 453 -25.26 2.91 -14.42
CA GLU A 453 -24.93 4.17 -13.76
C GLU A 453 -23.42 4.45 -13.69
N HIS A 454 -22.57 3.61 -14.30
CA HIS A 454 -21.09 3.74 -14.27
C HIS A 454 -20.52 3.91 -12.86
N LYS A 455 -21.11 3.25 -11.87
CA LYS A 455 -20.65 3.27 -10.48
C LYS A 455 -19.33 2.49 -10.37
N LYS A 456 -18.41 2.95 -9.50
CA LYS A 456 -17.12 2.28 -9.23
C LYS A 456 -17.37 0.88 -8.70
N PHE A 457 -17.08 -0.14 -9.50
CA PHE A 457 -17.21 -1.53 -9.08
C PHE A 457 -15.97 -2.31 -9.50
N VAL A 458 -15.39 -3.02 -8.54
CA VAL A 458 -14.19 -3.81 -8.75
C VAL A 458 -14.56 -5.01 -9.61
N TYR A 459 -14.07 -5.11 -10.84
CA TYR A 459 -14.05 -6.37 -11.58
C TYR A 459 -12.62 -6.91 -11.70
N GLY A 460 -12.48 -8.17 -11.30
CA GLY A 460 -11.39 -9.09 -11.60
C GLY A 460 -10.74 -9.70 -10.36
N ARG A 461 -11.43 -10.62 -9.65
CA ARG A 461 -10.65 -11.63 -8.90
C ARG A 461 -10.21 -12.68 -9.91
N TRP A 462 -8.96 -13.05 -9.81
CA TRP A 462 -8.32 -14.10 -10.60
C TRP A 462 -8.01 -13.72 -12.05
N SER A 463 -8.02 -12.45 -12.42
CA SER A 463 -7.56 -12.05 -13.75
C SER A 463 -6.05 -12.23 -13.91
N GLU A 464 -5.58 -12.24 -15.16
CA GLU A 464 -4.16 -12.28 -15.49
C GLU A 464 -3.43 -11.08 -14.90
N ASN A 465 -4.01 -9.87 -15.00
CA ASN A 465 -3.41 -8.65 -14.44
C ASN A 465 -3.25 -8.71 -12.91
N SER A 466 -4.12 -9.45 -12.21
CA SER A 466 -4.05 -9.59 -10.75
C SER A 466 -3.18 -10.76 -10.30
N LEU A 467 -3.18 -11.87 -11.04
CA LEU A 467 -2.47 -13.09 -10.66
C LEU A 467 -1.02 -13.15 -11.15
N HIS A 468 -0.73 -12.55 -12.31
CA HIS A 468 0.59 -12.57 -12.91
C HIS A 468 1.47 -11.50 -12.28
N THR A 469 2.51 -11.98 -11.60
CA THR A 469 3.43 -11.19 -10.79
C THR A 469 4.76 -10.97 -11.48
N VAL A 470 5.43 -9.88 -11.11
CA VAL A 470 6.83 -9.62 -11.49
C VAL A 470 7.75 -10.50 -10.64
N MET A 471 8.75 -11.13 -11.26
CA MET A 471 9.84 -11.81 -10.54
C MET A 471 11.12 -11.81 -11.39
N CYS A 472 12.07 -10.96 -11.00
CA CYS A 472 13.38 -10.82 -11.64
C CYS A 472 14.49 -10.96 -10.60
N ILE A 473 15.59 -11.65 -10.94
CA ILE A 473 16.69 -11.93 -10.01
C ILE A 473 18.04 -11.61 -10.65
N LYS A 474 18.73 -10.59 -10.13
CA LYS A 474 20.16 -10.36 -10.38
C LYS A 474 20.97 -11.18 -9.39
N ASN A 475 21.71 -12.16 -9.92
CA ASN A 475 22.65 -12.97 -9.16
C ASN A 475 23.80 -13.38 -10.10
N ARG A 476 25.03 -13.14 -9.67
CA ARG A 476 26.23 -13.43 -10.48
C ARG A 476 26.40 -14.90 -10.87
N ASP A 477 25.89 -15.82 -10.05
CA ASP A 477 26.05 -17.27 -10.23
C ASP A 477 25.00 -17.83 -11.21
N PHE A 478 23.93 -17.07 -11.51
CA PHE A 478 22.86 -17.51 -12.42
C PHE A 478 22.92 -16.87 -13.80
N GLY A 479 23.57 -15.70 -13.92
CA GLY A 479 23.65 -14.95 -15.17
C GLY A 479 22.27 -14.57 -15.74
N LYS A 480 22.21 -14.43 -17.06
CA LYS A 480 20.97 -14.15 -17.80
C LYS A 480 20.18 -15.43 -18.04
N ARG A 481 18.89 -15.43 -17.69
CA ARG A 481 17.99 -16.60 -17.88
C ARG A 481 16.54 -16.16 -18.06
N ARG A 482 15.82 -16.82 -18.96
CA ARG A 482 14.36 -16.69 -19.08
C ARG A 482 13.71 -18.00 -18.62
N VAL A 483 12.84 -17.91 -17.62
CA VAL A 483 12.08 -19.05 -17.09
C VAL A 483 10.69 -18.96 -17.68
N GLY A 484 10.45 -19.72 -18.76
CA GLY A 484 9.20 -19.66 -19.52
C GLY A 484 8.08 -20.56 -18.99
N GLY A 485 8.41 -21.54 -18.15
CA GLY A 485 7.42 -22.38 -17.47
C GLY A 485 6.75 -21.66 -16.30
N LEU A 486 5.66 -22.26 -15.82
CA LEU A 486 4.89 -21.70 -14.71
C LEU A 486 5.69 -21.79 -13.41
N PHE A 487 5.67 -20.71 -12.63
CA PHE A 487 6.24 -20.67 -11.29
C PHE A 487 5.19 -20.16 -10.30
N SER A 488 5.09 -20.78 -9.12
CA SER A 488 4.21 -20.34 -8.05
C SER A 488 5.01 -19.69 -6.93
N LEU A 489 4.54 -18.55 -6.42
CA LEU A 489 5.15 -17.92 -5.25
C LEU A 489 5.19 -18.83 -4.00
N VAL A 490 4.34 -19.87 -3.89
CA VAL A 490 4.45 -20.89 -2.82
C VAL A 490 5.81 -21.58 -2.82
N GLN A 491 6.47 -21.70 -3.97
CA GLN A 491 7.79 -22.32 -4.11
C GLN A 491 8.94 -21.33 -3.93
N PHE A 492 8.71 -20.15 -3.35
CA PHE A 492 9.74 -19.14 -3.16
C PHE A 492 10.99 -19.68 -2.44
N ILE A 493 10.84 -20.68 -1.56
CA ILE A 493 11.96 -21.37 -0.93
C ILE A 493 12.97 -21.94 -1.93
N GLU A 494 12.54 -22.41 -3.11
CA GLU A 494 13.43 -22.93 -4.14
C GLU A 494 14.38 -21.85 -4.68
N ILE A 495 13.90 -20.61 -4.81
CA ILE A 495 14.73 -19.45 -5.17
C ILE A 495 15.75 -19.18 -4.07
N VAL A 496 15.30 -19.11 -2.81
CA VAL A 496 16.18 -18.82 -1.67
C VAL A 496 17.27 -19.87 -1.54
N THR A 497 16.92 -21.16 -1.58
CA THR A 497 17.87 -22.27 -1.54
C THR A 497 18.81 -22.22 -2.73
N SER A 498 18.31 -21.93 -3.93
CA SER A 498 19.15 -21.80 -5.12
C SER A 498 20.25 -20.75 -4.92
N ILE A 499 19.88 -19.58 -4.38
CA ILE A 499 20.81 -18.46 -4.15
C ILE A 499 21.89 -18.84 -3.13
N ILE A 500 21.47 -19.45 -2.02
CA ILE A 500 22.38 -19.88 -0.95
C ILE A 500 23.34 -20.96 -1.44
N GLU A 501 22.84 -21.96 -2.17
CA GLU A 501 23.63 -23.06 -2.70
C GLU A 501 24.42 -22.69 -3.97
N LYS A 502 24.19 -21.48 -4.51
CA LYS A 502 24.78 -21.00 -5.78
C LYS A 502 24.53 -21.97 -6.93
N LYS A 503 23.34 -22.58 -6.93
CA LYS A 503 22.93 -23.59 -7.91
C LYS A 503 21.48 -23.37 -8.27
N TRP A 504 21.16 -23.42 -9.56
CA TRP A 504 19.78 -23.33 -10.01
C TRP A 504 19.01 -24.60 -9.63
N LEU A 505 18.10 -24.50 -8.66
CA LEU A 505 17.25 -25.60 -8.16
C LEU A 505 15.76 -25.34 -8.38
N VAL A 506 15.40 -24.22 -9.00
CA VAL A 506 14.01 -23.84 -9.24
C VAL A 506 13.37 -24.76 -10.26
N SER A 507 12.23 -25.33 -9.88
CA SER A 507 11.43 -26.23 -10.70
C SER A 507 10.26 -25.51 -11.37
N GLU A 508 10.01 -25.84 -12.64
CA GLU A 508 8.84 -25.36 -13.38
C GLU A 508 7.63 -26.26 -13.10
N LYS A 509 6.45 -25.64 -12.96
CA LYS A 509 5.18 -26.33 -12.72
C LYS A 509 4.44 -26.58 -14.03
N THR A 510 3.69 -27.67 -14.04
CA THR A 510 2.66 -27.92 -15.05
C THR A 510 1.40 -27.11 -14.82
N TYR A 511 1.13 -26.71 -13.56
CA TYR A 511 0.03 -25.82 -13.20
C TYR A 511 0.31 -25.06 -11.91
N VAL A 512 -0.30 -23.90 -11.74
CA VAL A 512 -0.32 -23.12 -10.49
C VAL A 512 -1.74 -23.12 -9.94
N LYS A 513 -1.90 -23.25 -8.61
CA LYS A 513 -3.21 -23.21 -7.96
C LYS A 513 -3.68 -21.76 -7.79
N ILE A 514 -4.99 -21.57 -7.78
CA ILE A 514 -5.67 -20.36 -7.34
C ILE A 514 -6.50 -20.75 -6.12
N GLN A 515 -6.37 -20.01 -5.02
CA GLN A 515 -7.04 -20.34 -3.77
C GLN A 515 -7.51 -19.07 -3.05
N SER A 516 -8.81 -18.82 -3.10
CA SER A 516 -9.47 -17.68 -2.47
C SER A 516 -9.95 -18.00 -1.08
N MET A 517 -9.69 -17.10 -0.12
CA MET A 517 -10.40 -17.13 1.14
C MET A 517 -11.67 -16.27 1.05
N PRO A 518 -12.73 -16.61 1.78
CA PRO A 518 -13.92 -15.77 1.82
C PRO A 518 -13.57 -14.41 2.44
N PHE A 519 -14.14 -13.35 1.86
CA PHE A 519 -13.91 -12.00 2.34
C PHE A 519 -14.67 -11.78 3.65
N TYR A 520 -13.99 -11.31 4.70
CA TYR A 520 -14.58 -11.26 6.05
C TYR A 520 -14.66 -9.87 6.68
N SER A 521 -14.11 -8.84 6.03
CA SER A 521 -14.27 -7.45 6.51
C SER A 521 -15.68 -6.94 6.22
N LYS A 522 -16.41 -6.48 7.24
CA LYS A 522 -17.76 -5.88 7.12
C LYS A 522 -17.84 -4.82 6.04
N GLU A 523 -16.88 -3.90 6.03
CA GLU A 523 -16.92 -2.77 5.11
C GLU A 523 -16.68 -3.23 3.67
N GLY A 524 -15.77 -4.18 3.44
CA GLY A 524 -15.60 -4.70 2.09
C GLY A 524 -16.75 -5.61 1.66
N LEU A 525 -17.37 -6.37 2.57
CA LEU A 525 -18.62 -7.09 2.27
C LEU A 525 -19.76 -6.13 1.91
N ARG A 526 -19.88 -4.98 2.59
CA ARG A 526 -20.83 -3.91 2.24
C ARG A 526 -20.55 -3.37 0.82
N LYS A 527 -19.29 -3.03 0.51
CA LYS A 527 -18.89 -2.56 -0.82
C LYS A 527 -19.17 -3.59 -1.92
N ILE A 528 -18.86 -4.86 -1.66
CA ILE A 528 -19.14 -5.96 -2.58
C ILE A 528 -20.66 -6.10 -2.82
N LYS A 529 -21.47 -5.96 -1.77
CA LYS A 529 -22.93 -5.95 -1.90
C LYS A 529 -23.43 -4.79 -2.76
N GLU A 530 -22.87 -3.61 -2.56
CA GLU A 530 -23.21 -2.43 -3.37
C GLU A 530 -22.79 -2.59 -4.83
N ALA A 531 -21.77 -3.41 -5.08
CA ALA A 531 -21.22 -3.72 -6.40
C ALA A 531 -21.89 -4.87 -7.14
N ASP A 532 -22.75 -5.65 -6.48
CA ASP A 532 -23.32 -6.88 -7.03
C ASP A 532 -22.24 -7.92 -7.48
N ASP A 533 -20.96 -7.75 -7.10
CA ASP A 533 -19.85 -8.65 -7.44
C ASP A 533 -19.55 -9.63 -6.30
N PHE A 534 -20.52 -10.49 -6.05
CA PHE A 534 -20.43 -11.43 -4.95
C PHE A 534 -19.38 -12.53 -5.17
N LYS A 535 -19.04 -12.87 -6.43
CA LYS A 535 -18.01 -13.88 -6.76
C LYS A 535 -16.65 -13.49 -6.19
N PHE A 536 -16.36 -12.18 -6.18
CA PHE A 536 -15.22 -11.60 -5.49
C PHE A 536 -15.19 -12.17 -4.07
N ALA A 537 -16.21 -11.93 -3.24
CA ALA A 537 -16.24 -12.34 -1.82
C ALA A 537 -16.15 -13.85 -1.52
N MET A 538 -16.28 -14.72 -2.52
CA MET A 538 -16.44 -16.15 -2.31
C MET A 538 -15.13 -16.90 -2.09
N LEU A 539 -15.26 -17.97 -1.31
CA LEU A 539 -14.31 -19.09 -1.31
C LEU A 539 -14.31 -19.73 -2.71
N ALA A 540 -13.12 -19.90 -3.27
CA ALA A 540 -12.92 -20.42 -4.62
C ALA A 540 -11.59 -21.17 -4.72
N LYS A 541 -11.54 -22.18 -5.59
CA LYS A 541 -10.32 -22.88 -5.97
C LYS A 541 -10.21 -22.93 -7.48
N GLY A 542 -8.98 -22.97 -7.99
CA GLY A 542 -8.74 -23.04 -9.42
C GLY A 542 -7.31 -23.42 -9.75
N ILE A 543 -7.01 -23.45 -11.05
CA ILE A 543 -5.67 -23.70 -11.58
C ILE A 543 -5.40 -22.90 -12.85
N ILE A 544 -4.12 -22.64 -13.11
CA ILE A 544 -3.58 -22.10 -14.36
C ILE A 544 -2.61 -23.13 -14.93
N THR A 545 -2.75 -23.49 -16.22
CA THR A 545 -1.87 -24.49 -16.89
C THR A 545 -1.14 -23.93 -18.13
N GLY A 546 -1.06 -22.60 -18.27
CA GLY A 546 -0.45 -21.89 -19.40
C GLY A 546 -1.40 -21.62 -20.58
N HIS A 547 -2.32 -22.54 -20.87
CA HIS A 547 -3.40 -22.37 -21.85
C HIS A 547 -4.77 -22.18 -21.22
N PHE A 548 -4.96 -22.71 -20.02
CA PHE A 548 -6.25 -22.73 -19.35
C PHE A 548 -6.15 -22.06 -18.00
N LYS A 549 -7.21 -21.34 -17.65
CA LYS A 549 -7.53 -20.93 -16.28
C LYS A 549 -8.90 -21.47 -15.95
N TYR A 550 -8.97 -22.35 -14.94
CA TYR A 550 -10.22 -22.95 -14.47
C TYR A 550 -10.47 -22.55 -13.03
N LEU A 551 -11.71 -22.17 -12.71
CA LEU A 551 -12.15 -21.72 -11.40
C LEU A 551 -13.42 -22.47 -10.98
N ARG A 552 -13.52 -22.76 -9.69
CA ARG A 552 -14.68 -23.36 -9.03
C ARG A 552 -14.97 -22.60 -7.74
N TYR A 553 -16.19 -22.12 -7.60
CA TYR A 553 -16.65 -21.32 -6.48
C TYR A 553 -17.46 -22.16 -5.48
N ALA A 554 -17.61 -21.64 -4.26
CA ALA A 554 -18.32 -22.28 -3.16
C ALA A 554 -19.82 -22.52 -3.39
N ASP A 555 -20.46 -21.81 -4.32
CA ASP A 555 -21.86 -22.05 -4.72
C ASP A 555 -21.98 -23.16 -5.78
N GLY A 556 -20.85 -23.67 -6.29
CA GLY A 556 -20.80 -24.66 -7.36
C GLY A 556 -20.66 -24.07 -8.76
N LEU A 557 -20.61 -22.74 -8.92
CA LEU A 557 -20.30 -22.11 -10.19
C LEU A 557 -18.89 -22.52 -10.65
N GLU A 558 -18.74 -22.71 -11.96
CA GLU A 558 -17.49 -23.07 -12.61
C GLU A 558 -17.23 -22.14 -13.80
N GLU A 559 -15.96 -21.80 -14.01
CA GLU A 559 -15.52 -20.95 -15.12
C GLU A 559 -14.28 -21.55 -15.78
N LEU A 560 -14.20 -21.45 -17.10
CA LEU A 560 -13.05 -21.86 -17.88
C LEU A 560 -12.68 -20.75 -18.86
N TYR A 561 -11.42 -20.33 -18.83
CA TYR A 561 -10.85 -19.35 -19.77
C TYR A 561 -9.69 -19.99 -20.52
N VAL A 562 -9.55 -19.62 -21.79
CA VAL A 562 -8.62 -20.25 -22.74
C VAL A 562 -7.75 -19.18 -23.39
N ASP A 563 -6.44 -19.44 -23.46
CA ASP A 563 -5.41 -18.62 -24.12
C ASP A 563 -5.46 -17.14 -23.72
N GLY A 564 -5.66 -16.87 -22.42
CA GLY A 564 -5.71 -15.52 -21.85
C GLY A 564 -6.97 -14.73 -22.18
N ASN A 565 -7.96 -15.31 -22.89
CA ASN A 565 -9.24 -14.65 -23.11
C ASN A 565 -10.16 -14.81 -21.90
N GLU A 566 -10.15 -13.80 -21.03
CA GLU A 566 -10.91 -13.77 -19.79
C GLU A 566 -12.33 -13.20 -19.96
N LYS A 567 -12.70 -12.77 -21.17
CA LYS A 567 -14.05 -12.24 -21.48
C LYS A 567 -15.04 -13.34 -21.85
N ASN A 568 -14.54 -14.46 -22.38
CA ASN A 568 -15.37 -15.55 -22.88
C ASN A 568 -15.24 -16.77 -21.98
N ASN A 569 -16.23 -17.02 -21.12
CA ASN A 569 -16.29 -18.24 -20.33
C ASN A 569 -16.64 -19.45 -21.23
N ARG A 570 -15.71 -20.40 -21.36
CA ARG A 570 -15.79 -21.59 -22.22
C ARG A 570 -16.22 -22.87 -21.47
N ILE A 571 -16.76 -22.73 -20.25
CA ILE A 571 -17.11 -23.89 -19.39
C ILE A 571 -18.11 -24.86 -20.05
N ALA A 572 -18.98 -24.37 -20.93
CA ALA A 572 -20.01 -25.15 -21.61
C ALA A 572 -19.55 -25.79 -22.93
N ASP A 573 -18.34 -25.48 -23.40
CA ASP A 573 -17.85 -25.97 -24.68
C ASP A 573 -17.37 -27.42 -24.57
N ASN A 574 -18.06 -28.33 -25.27
CA ASN A 574 -17.81 -29.78 -25.22
C ASN A 574 -16.39 -30.18 -25.65
N GLU A 575 -15.71 -29.35 -26.46
CA GLU A 575 -14.33 -29.61 -26.89
C GLU A 575 -13.33 -29.66 -25.72
N TYR A 576 -13.67 -29.04 -24.58
CA TYR A 576 -12.80 -29.01 -23.39
C TYR A 576 -13.20 -30.03 -22.31
N ALA A 577 -14.17 -30.92 -22.57
CA ALA A 577 -14.73 -31.83 -21.57
C ALA A 577 -13.65 -32.71 -20.88
N ASP A 578 -12.70 -33.25 -21.65
CA ASP A 578 -11.62 -34.08 -21.11
C ASP A 578 -10.66 -33.28 -20.22
N TYR A 579 -10.34 -32.03 -20.61
CA TYR A 579 -9.55 -31.12 -19.80
C TYR A 579 -10.26 -30.75 -18.51
N LEU A 580 -11.56 -30.43 -18.59
CA LEU A 580 -12.38 -30.09 -17.43
C LEU A 580 -12.43 -31.23 -16.40
N LYS A 581 -12.50 -32.48 -16.84
CA LYS A 581 -12.42 -33.63 -15.94
C LYS A 581 -11.10 -33.63 -15.16
N LYS A 582 -9.98 -33.47 -15.87
CA LYS A 582 -8.65 -33.39 -15.25
C LYS A 582 -8.52 -32.17 -14.32
N PHE A 583 -9.04 -31.02 -14.70
CA PHE A 583 -8.97 -29.80 -13.89
C PHE A 583 -9.78 -29.93 -12.60
N LYS A 584 -10.97 -30.55 -12.66
CA LYS A 584 -11.78 -30.87 -11.47
C LYS A 584 -11.05 -31.81 -10.52
N GLU A 585 -10.35 -32.82 -11.04
CA GLU A 585 -9.52 -33.72 -10.25
C GLU A 585 -8.35 -32.99 -9.58
N LEU A 586 -7.64 -32.12 -10.31
CA LEU A 586 -6.52 -31.34 -9.79
C LEU A 586 -6.94 -30.30 -8.75
N VAL A 587 -8.07 -29.62 -8.97
CA VAL A 587 -8.63 -28.64 -8.02
C VAL A 587 -9.15 -29.33 -6.77
N GLY A 588 -9.75 -30.51 -6.91
CA GLY A 588 -10.34 -31.24 -5.80
C GLY A 588 -11.60 -30.56 -5.21
N PRO A 589 -12.07 -31.02 -4.04
CA PRO A 589 -13.22 -30.42 -3.37
C PRO A 589 -12.87 -29.06 -2.75
N ILE A 590 -13.91 -28.25 -2.52
CA ILE A 590 -13.84 -27.05 -1.70
C ILE A 590 -14.01 -27.48 -0.24
N ASP A 591 -13.06 -27.10 0.62
CA ASP A 591 -13.12 -27.32 2.06
C ASP A 591 -13.84 -26.14 2.74
N TYR A 592 -15.02 -26.41 3.30
CA TYR A 592 -15.85 -25.42 3.99
C TYR A 592 -15.46 -25.24 5.46
N SER A 593 -14.50 -26.03 5.98
CA SER A 593 -14.04 -25.92 7.38
C SER A 593 -13.45 -24.56 7.70
N ILE A 594 -13.03 -23.77 6.71
CA ILE A 594 -12.58 -22.38 6.88
C ILE A 594 -13.62 -21.50 7.60
N PHE A 595 -14.92 -21.78 7.40
CA PHE A 595 -16.00 -21.04 8.06
C PHE A 595 -16.17 -21.37 9.55
N THR A 596 -15.47 -22.38 10.06
CA THR A 596 -15.43 -22.68 11.50
C THR A 596 -14.55 -21.70 12.27
N ALA A 597 -13.59 -21.05 11.60
CA ALA A 597 -12.73 -20.07 12.24
C ALA A 597 -13.50 -18.76 12.55
N PRO A 598 -13.43 -18.22 13.79
CA PRO A 598 -14.27 -17.10 14.22
C PRO A 598 -14.22 -15.87 13.32
N LYS A 599 -13.07 -15.58 12.70
CA LYS A 599 -12.88 -14.44 11.81
C LYS A 599 -13.74 -14.48 10.54
N TYR A 600 -14.19 -15.66 10.10
CA TYR A 600 -15.03 -15.83 8.91
C TYR A 600 -16.52 -15.97 9.22
N LYS A 601 -16.95 -15.84 10.48
CA LYS A 601 -18.36 -15.98 10.85
C LYS A 601 -19.28 -15.04 10.07
N GLU A 602 -18.87 -13.79 9.90
CA GLU A 602 -19.67 -12.81 9.17
C GLU A 602 -19.72 -13.09 7.67
N ALA A 603 -18.62 -13.63 7.12
CA ALA A 603 -18.60 -14.11 5.74
C ALA A 603 -19.53 -15.32 5.55
N LYS A 604 -19.56 -16.26 6.52
CA LYS A 604 -20.50 -17.39 6.56
C LYS A 604 -21.94 -16.88 6.56
N ASP A 605 -22.31 -16.06 7.55
CA ASP A 605 -23.66 -15.52 7.72
C ASP A 605 -24.12 -14.73 6.48
N TYR A 606 -23.19 -14.06 5.80
CA TYR A 606 -23.44 -13.31 4.56
C TYR A 606 -23.66 -14.24 3.37
N LEU A 607 -22.77 -15.22 3.18
CA LEU A 607 -22.85 -16.16 2.07
C LEU A 607 -24.07 -17.07 2.20
N GLU A 608 -24.46 -17.50 3.40
CA GLU A 608 -25.68 -18.30 3.64
C GLU A 608 -26.98 -17.54 3.33
N LYS A 609 -26.98 -16.21 3.45
CA LYS A 609 -28.17 -15.38 3.14
C LYS A 609 -28.35 -15.15 1.64
N ILE A 610 -27.26 -15.12 0.88
CA ILE A 610 -27.26 -14.77 -0.55
C ILE A 610 -27.27 -16.05 -1.40
N TYR A 611 -26.48 -17.03 -0.99
CA TYR A 611 -26.34 -18.29 -1.66
C TYR A 611 -26.99 -19.35 -0.79
N SER A 612 -27.83 -20.19 -1.37
CA SER A 612 -28.38 -21.37 -0.72
C SER A 612 -27.27 -22.44 -0.52
N ILE A 613 -26.16 -22.06 0.14
CA ILE A 613 -25.10 -22.99 0.52
C ILE A 613 -25.76 -24.01 1.44
N PRO A 614 -25.66 -25.32 1.17
CA PRO A 614 -26.28 -26.33 2.01
C PRO A 614 -25.72 -26.21 3.43
N SER A 615 -26.56 -25.80 4.40
CA SER A 615 -26.20 -25.70 5.82
C SER A 615 -25.55 -26.98 6.35
N ASN A 616 -25.95 -28.11 5.78
CA ASN A 616 -25.46 -29.46 6.07
C ASN A 616 -23.95 -29.67 5.78
N LYS A 617 -23.30 -28.80 5.00
CA LYS A 617 -21.86 -28.93 4.64
C LYS A 617 -20.93 -28.08 5.50
N ILE A 618 -21.47 -27.15 6.31
CA ILE A 618 -20.68 -26.17 7.07
C ILE A 618 -20.52 -26.60 8.54
N ASP A 619 -21.36 -27.53 9.02
CA ASP A 619 -21.37 -27.98 10.41
C ASP A 619 -20.72 -29.36 10.64
N ASP A 620 -20.07 -29.95 9.64
CA ASP A 620 -19.30 -31.19 9.83
C ASP A 620 -18.03 -30.90 10.64
N LYS A 621 -18.14 -31.13 11.96
CA LYS A 621 -17.05 -31.09 12.94
C LYS A 621 -16.11 -32.30 12.89
N GLU A 622 -16.25 -33.18 11.89
CA GLU A 622 -15.41 -34.38 11.77
C GLU A 622 -14.63 -34.38 10.44
N ALA A 623 -13.44 -33.78 10.46
CA ALA A 623 -12.30 -34.12 9.61
C ALA A 623 -10.98 -33.59 10.22
#